data_AF-A0A833GRN3-F1
#
_entry.id   AF-A0A833GRN3-F1
#
_cell.length_a   1.000
_cell.length_b   1.000
_cell.length_c   1.000
_cell.angle_alpha   90.00
_cell.angle_beta   90.00
_cell.angle_gamma   90.00
#
_symmetry.space_group_name_H-M   'P 1'
#
loop_
_entity.id
_entity.type
_entity.pdbx_description
1 polymer ?
#
loop_
_entity_poly.entity_id
_entity_poly.type
_entity_poly.pdbx_seq_one_letter_code
_entity_poly.pdbx_strand_id
1 'polypeptide(L)'
;MLNKLLAMTKAELKSKIQSIDESAVKGRAMRRKLAGMKKKEGGFTLLELLVVVAILAAIAGTATIMLHDTDKKAFAAAHVAMMDELSKGILTFQQLNGGNYPNNWDSLMHSATGTLTGAVPAYLLNDALSSQLTADTLTATDIGRLDAVGINQVRVLSGAVTYDHDDDPATANVACANDAAGIGAIIASKGNDVTVQNIFRSSAANGCGAAASATMVEDDAVLVWNGGNERVNAPAGARLLAFGVGPDSTLFQSTNYGALTNTPIYRHVAATEYNRFLVLFNVTSDPTSPTNGKATLQAIIDGAGDTKDEELGEFDNVRPT
;
A
#
# COMPACT_ATOMS: atom_id res chain seq x y z
N MET A 1 -53.66 -39.68 24.78
CA MET A 1 -53.41 -38.27 24.40
C MET A 1 -52.29 -37.61 25.20
N LEU A 2 -52.19 -37.82 26.52
CA LEU A 2 -51.17 -37.20 27.37
C LEU A 2 -49.72 -37.56 26.96
N ASN A 3 -49.42 -38.84 26.68
CA ASN A 3 -48.10 -39.28 26.23
C ASN A 3 -47.67 -38.63 24.90
N LYS A 4 -48.63 -38.28 24.04
CA LYS A 4 -48.36 -37.61 22.76
C LYS A 4 -48.02 -36.14 22.96
N LEU A 5 -48.59 -35.49 23.99
CA LEU A 5 -48.27 -34.11 24.37
C LEU A 5 -46.91 -34.01 25.07
N LEU A 6 -46.56 -34.99 25.90
CA LEU A 6 -45.28 -35.05 26.60
C LEU A 6 -44.08 -35.33 25.68
N ALA A 7 -44.33 -35.90 24.50
CA ALA A 7 -43.32 -36.17 23.48
C ALA A 7 -43.11 -35.03 22.46
N MET A 8 -43.90 -33.95 22.53
CA MET A 8 -43.76 -32.80 21.62
C MET A 8 -42.57 -31.93 22.03
N THR A 9 -41.92 -31.32 21.04
CA THR A 9 -40.91 -30.29 21.31
C THR A 9 -41.57 -29.06 21.95
N LYS A 10 -40.80 -28.27 22.70
CA LYS A 10 -41.31 -27.04 23.35
C LYS A 10 -41.99 -26.09 22.36
N ALA A 11 -41.49 -26.01 21.12
CA ALA A 11 -42.05 -25.15 20.07
C ALA A 11 -43.42 -25.66 19.55
N GLU A 12 -43.56 -26.96 19.35
CA GLU A 12 -44.82 -27.57 18.89
C GLU A 12 -45.90 -27.54 19.96
N LEU A 13 -45.53 -27.80 21.21
CA LEU A 13 -46.44 -27.69 22.35
C LEU A 13 -46.94 -26.24 22.49
N LYS A 14 -46.05 -25.27 22.28
CA LYS A 14 -46.35 -23.83 22.31
C LYS A 14 -47.33 -23.42 21.21
N SER A 15 -47.10 -23.81 19.96
CA SER A 15 -48.03 -23.54 18.85
C SER A 15 -49.43 -24.11 19.13
N LYS A 16 -49.51 -25.33 19.67
CA LYS A 16 -50.79 -25.94 20.05
C LYS A 16 -51.50 -25.18 21.16
N ILE A 17 -50.80 -24.75 22.21
CA ILE A 17 -51.39 -23.96 23.31
C ILE A 17 -51.94 -22.62 22.80
N GLN A 18 -51.27 -21.99 21.82
CA GLN A 18 -51.75 -20.75 21.19
C GLN A 18 -53.02 -20.95 20.37
N SER A 19 -53.12 -22.08 19.65
CA SER A 19 -54.29 -22.42 18.82
C SER A 19 -55.56 -22.81 19.59
N ILE A 20 -55.48 -23.03 20.91
CA ILE A 20 -56.65 -23.33 21.75
C ILE A 20 -57.48 -22.07 21.96
N ASP A 21 -58.75 -22.12 21.55
CA ASP A 21 -59.76 -21.11 21.88
C ASP A 21 -60.07 -21.15 23.39
N GLU A 22 -59.88 -20.01 24.05
CA GLU A 22 -60.13 -19.84 25.48
C GLU A 22 -61.60 -20.04 25.85
N SER A 23 -62.51 -19.76 24.93
CA SER A 23 -63.95 -19.92 25.11
C SER A 23 -64.37 -21.39 25.20
N ALA A 24 -63.61 -22.27 24.53
CA ALA A 24 -63.88 -23.71 24.47
C ALA A 24 -63.39 -24.48 25.72
N VAL A 25 -62.55 -23.87 26.57
CA VAL A 25 -62.01 -24.53 27.77
C VAL A 25 -63.06 -24.60 28.87
N LYS A 26 -63.41 -25.78 29.36
CA LYS A 26 -64.39 -25.93 30.47
C LYS A 26 -63.75 -25.57 31.82
N GLY A 27 -64.42 -24.72 32.58
CA GLY A 27 -64.05 -24.36 33.95
C GLY A 27 -63.30 -23.04 34.09
N ARG A 28 -63.79 -22.18 35.00
CA ARG A 28 -63.27 -20.82 35.23
C ARG A 28 -61.79 -20.81 35.67
N ALA A 29 -61.38 -21.79 36.47
CA ALA A 29 -60.00 -21.91 36.96
C ALA A 29 -59.00 -22.30 35.85
N MET A 30 -59.40 -23.18 34.93
CA MET A 30 -58.57 -23.65 33.81
C MET A 30 -58.43 -22.56 32.74
N ARG A 31 -59.52 -21.83 32.45
CA ARG A 31 -59.49 -20.63 31.58
C ARG A 31 -58.51 -19.59 32.10
N ARG A 32 -58.54 -19.29 33.41
CA ARG A 32 -57.63 -18.33 34.04
C ARG A 32 -56.17 -18.77 33.97
N LYS A 33 -55.87 -20.05 34.12
CA LYS A 33 -54.52 -20.60 33.96
C LYS A 33 -54.03 -20.51 32.51
N LEU A 34 -54.87 -20.84 31.53
CA LEU A 34 -54.53 -20.71 30.11
C LEU A 34 -54.28 -19.24 29.70
N ALA A 35 -55.16 -18.33 30.11
CA ALA A 35 -55.00 -16.89 29.88
C ALA A 35 -53.72 -16.35 30.54
N GLY A 36 -53.39 -16.83 31.75
CA GLY A 36 -52.14 -16.49 32.43
C GLY A 36 -50.89 -17.03 31.74
N MET A 37 -50.98 -18.17 31.04
CA MET A 37 -49.87 -18.72 30.25
C MET A 37 -49.68 -17.96 28.93
N LYS A 38 -50.76 -17.56 28.25
CA LYS A 38 -50.69 -16.72 27.04
C LYS A 38 -50.20 -15.30 27.32
N LYS A 39 -50.53 -14.73 28.49
CA LYS A 39 -50.13 -13.37 28.90
C LYS A 39 -48.64 -13.23 29.30
N LYS A 40 -47.97 -14.35 29.63
CA LYS A 40 -46.55 -14.34 30.04
C LYS A 40 -45.56 -14.23 28.88
N GLU A 41 -46.04 -14.30 27.63
CA GLU A 41 -45.22 -13.97 26.46
C GLU A 41 -45.35 -12.47 26.19
N GLY A 42 -44.65 -11.66 27.00
CA GLY A 42 -44.33 -10.29 26.59
C GLY A 42 -43.43 -10.39 25.37
N GLY A 43 -44.02 -10.41 24.18
CA GLY A 43 -43.27 -10.22 22.94
C GLY A 43 -42.46 -8.93 23.08
N PHE A 44 -41.21 -8.95 22.62
CA PHE A 44 -40.37 -7.75 22.55
C PHE A 44 -41.22 -6.60 22.05
N THR A 45 -41.38 -5.58 22.89
CA THR A 45 -42.20 -4.45 22.51
C THR A 45 -41.49 -3.73 21.37
N LEU A 46 -42.26 -3.21 20.40
CA LEU A 46 -41.69 -2.36 19.33
C LEU A 46 -40.89 -1.20 19.93
N LEU A 47 -41.27 -0.74 21.12
CA LEU A 47 -40.58 0.31 21.86
C LEU A 47 -39.20 -0.14 22.34
N GLU A 48 -39.05 -1.35 22.90
CA GLU A 48 -37.73 -1.87 23.31
C GLU A 48 -36.79 -2.01 22.12
N LEU A 49 -37.29 -2.54 20.99
CA LEU A 49 -36.47 -2.66 19.79
C LEU A 49 -36.06 -1.28 19.25
N LEU A 50 -36.96 -0.30 19.26
CA LEU A 50 -36.65 1.06 18.83
C LEU A 50 -35.62 1.73 19.74
N VAL A 51 -35.73 1.57 21.07
CA VAL A 51 -34.75 2.10 22.03
C VAL A 51 -33.38 1.46 21.82
N VAL A 52 -33.31 0.13 21.63
CA VAL A 52 -32.04 -0.55 21.37
C VAL A 52 -31.39 -0.05 20.09
N VAL A 53 -32.15 0.09 18.99
CA VAL A 53 -31.62 0.62 17.73
C VAL A 53 -31.17 2.08 17.89
N ALA A 54 -31.90 2.89 18.66
CA ALA A 54 -31.50 4.28 18.93
C ALA A 54 -30.19 4.36 19.73
N ILE A 55 -30.00 3.52 20.75
CA ILE A 55 -28.75 3.45 21.53
C ILE A 55 -27.60 2.93 20.65
N LEU A 56 -27.84 1.88 19.84
CA LEU A 56 -26.83 1.35 18.91
C LEU A 56 -26.42 2.40 17.87
N ALA A 57 -27.37 3.16 17.31
CA ALA A 57 -27.08 4.23 16.38
C ALA A 57 -26.26 5.36 17.02
N ALA A 58 -26.57 5.72 18.27
CA ALA A 58 -25.81 6.73 19.02
C ALA A 58 -24.37 6.29 19.30
N ILE A 59 -24.17 5.03 19.74
CA ILE A 59 -22.82 4.48 19.98
C ILE A 59 -22.05 4.30 18.67
N ALA A 60 -22.70 3.82 17.61
CA ALA A 60 -22.07 3.66 16.31
C ALA A 60 -21.58 5.02 15.76
N GLY A 61 -22.38 6.08 15.89
CA GLY A 61 -22.01 7.41 15.42
C GLY A 61 -20.78 8.01 16.12
N THR A 62 -20.62 7.81 17.43
CA THR A 62 -19.41 8.28 18.15
C THR A 62 -18.21 7.36 17.90
N ALA A 63 -18.44 6.05 17.78
CA ALA A 63 -17.39 5.08 17.49
C ALA A 63 -16.75 5.27 16.11
N THR A 64 -17.53 5.61 15.08
CA THR A 64 -16.99 5.81 13.71
C THR A 64 -15.95 6.93 13.64
N ILE A 65 -16.13 8.02 14.41
CA ILE A 65 -15.17 9.13 14.44
C ILE A 65 -13.84 8.67 15.04
N MET A 66 -13.87 7.92 16.15
CA MET A 66 -12.67 7.39 16.79
C MET A 66 -11.94 6.35 15.92
N LEU A 67 -12.68 5.57 15.13
CA LEU A 67 -12.10 4.55 14.25
C LEU A 67 -11.34 5.16 13.08
N HIS A 68 -11.84 6.24 12.46
CA HIS A 68 -11.13 6.91 11.37
C HIS A 68 -9.76 7.45 11.78
N ASP A 69 -9.65 8.05 12.98
CA ASP A 69 -8.36 8.52 13.51
C ASP A 69 -7.44 7.34 13.89
N THR A 70 -8.02 6.22 14.31
CA THR A 70 -7.26 5.00 14.65
C THR A 70 -6.67 4.37 13.40
N ASP A 71 -7.42 4.29 12.30
CA ASP A 71 -6.95 3.73 11.03
C ASP A 71 -5.76 4.54 10.49
N LYS A 72 -5.87 5.87 10.47
CA LYS A 72 -4.77 6.75 10.05
C LYS A 72 -3.49 6.53 10.86
N LYS A 73 -3.60 6.51 12.19
CA LYS A 73 -2.46 6.25 13.08
C LYS A 73 -1.89 4.85 12.90
N ALA A 74 -2.74 3.85 12.67
CA ALA A 74 -2.30 2.49 12.40
C ALA A 74 -1.48 2.40 11.11
N PHE A 75 -1.86 3.15 10.06
CA PHE A 75 -1.08 3.23 8.83
C PHE A 75 0.27 3.92 9.04
N ALA A 76 0.29 5.12 9.64
CA ALA A 76 1.54 5.83 9.93
C ALA A 76 2.50 4.99 10.78
N ALA A 77 2.02 4.34 11.85
CA ALA A 77 2.85 3.45 12.67
C ALA A 77 3.40 2.25 11.89
N ALA A 78 2.58 1.65 11.02
CA ALA A 78 3.02 0.56 10.16
C ALA A 78 4.06 1.03 9.14
N HIS A 79 3.91 2.24 8.60
CA HIS A 79 4.82 2.83 7.62
C HIS A 79 6.18 3.16 8.26
N VAL A 80 6.20 3.80 9.43
CA VAL A 80 7.42 4.03 10.23
C VAL A 80 8.15 2.71 10.53
N ALA A 81 7.42 1.67 10.92
CA ALA A 81 8.01 0.36 11.16
C ALA A 81 8.57 -0.27 9.87
N MET A 82 7.87 -0.15 8.74
CA MET A 82 8.36 -0.63 7.44
C MET A 82 9.62 0.12 6.98
N MET A 83 9.72 1.43 7.20
CA MET A 83 10.93 2.20 6.90
C MET A 83 12.12 1.68 7.72
N ASP A 84 11.93 1.40 9.01
CA ASP A 84 12.98 0.84 9.86
C ASP A 84 13.42 -0.55 9.42
N GLU A 85 12.47 -1.42 9.11
CA GLU A 85 12.78 -2.79 8.65
C GLU A 85 13.42 -2.79 7.27
N LEU A 86 13.03 -1.90 6.37
CA LEU A 86 13.71 -1.73 5.09
C LEU A 86 15.16 -1.25 5.29
N SER A 87 15.39 -0.25 6.14
CA SER A 87 16.74 0.27 6.41
C SER A 87 17.65 -0.82 6.97
N LYS A 88 17.16 -1.57 7.98
CA LYS A 88 17.87 -2.72 8.54
C LYS A 88 18.09 -3.82 7.50
N GLY A 89 17.07 -4.13 6.70
CA GLY A 89 17.13 -5.15 5.66
C GLY A 89 18.17 -4.84 4.59
N ILE A 90 18.20 -3.60 4.10
CA ILE A 90 19.15 -3.13 3.09
C ILE A 90 20.58 -3.16 3.64
N LEU A 91 20.80 -2.67 4.87
CA LEU A 91 22.13 -2.68 5.49
C LEU A 91 22.60 -4.10 5.82
N THR A 92 21.69 -4.99 6.25
CA THR A 92 22.00 -6.40 6.46
C THR A 92 22.35 -7.10 5.16
N PHE A 93 21.58 -6.85 4.09
CA PHE A 93 21.89 -7.33 2.75
C PHE A 93 23.29 -6.86 2.33
N GLN A 94 23.59 -5.57 2.50
CA GLN A 94 24.90 -5.02 2.14
C GLN A 94 26.04 -5.74 2.87
N GLN A 95 25.89 -5.95 4.18
CA GLN A 95 26.90 -6.60 5.01
C GLN A 95 27.11 -8.08 4.64
N LEU A 96 26.04 -8.78 4.24
CA LEU A 96 26.09 -10.20 3.84
C LEU A 96 26.53 -10.41 2.39
N ASN A 97 26.43 -9.40 1.53
CA ASN A 97 26.79 -9.46 0.12
C ASN A 97 28.09 -8.71 -0.20
N GLY A 98 29.05 -8.74 0.72
CA GLY A 98 30.40 -8.23 0.48
C GLY A 98 30.50 -6.71 0.33
N GLY A 99 29.57 -5.96 0.92
CA GLY A 99 29.52 -4.50 0.83
C GLY A 99 28.67 -3.96 -0.32
N ASN A 100 28.08 -4.84 -1.13
CA ASN A 100 27.21 -4.46 -2.25
C ASN A 100 25.76 -4.26 -1.79
N TYR A 101 25.18 -3.11 -2.11
CA TYR A 101 23.75 -2.89 -1.94
C TYR A 101 22.93 -3.73 -2.91
N PRO A 102 21.61 -3.86 -2.68
CA PRO A 102 20.73 -4.43 -3.68
C PRO A 102 20.79 -3.63 -5.00
N ASN A 103 20.44 -4.32 -6.08
CA ASN A 103 20.40 -3.78 -7.44
C ASN A 103 18.98 -3.92 -8.02
N ASN A 104 18.75 -3.48 -9.26
CA ASN A 104 17.44 -3.52 -9.93
C ASN A 104 16.34 -2.73 -9.19
N TRP A 105 16.68 -1.55 -8.68
CA TRP A 105 15.71 -0.63 -8.11
C TRP A 105 14.75 -0.08 -9.16
N ASP A 106 13.59 0.41 -8.75
CA ASP A 106 12.72 1.15 -9.67
C ASP A 106 13.33 2.52 -9.94
N SER A 107 13.59 2.86 -11.20
CA SER A 107 14.18 4.15 -11.56
C SER A 107 13.27 5.34 -11.27
N LEU A 108 11.96 5.11 -11.13
CA LEU A 108 10.92 6.15 -11.11
C LEU A 108 10.85 6.97 -12.41
N MET A 109 11.47 6.44 -13.48
CA MET A 109 11.55 7.04 -14.80
C MET A 109 10.78 6.19 -15.82
N HIS A 110 10.38 6.83 -16.90
CA HIS A 110 9.79 6.17 -18.05
C HIS A 110 10.37 6.70 -19.36
N SER A 111 10.36 5.86 -20.39
CA SER A 111 10.68 6.25 -21.75
C SER A 111 9.94 5.37 -22.75
N ALA A 112 9.86 5.81 -24.00
CA ALA A 112 9.22 5.02 -25.06
C ALA A 112 9.88 3.64 -25.22
N THR A 113 11.19 3.53 -25.02
CA THR A 113 11.99 2.33 -25.27
C THR A 113 12.33 1.52 -24.01
N GLY A 114 12.00 2.01 -22.81
CA GLY A 114 12.38 1.35 -21.56
C GLY A 114 13.87 1.48 -21.22
N THR A 115 14.52 2.54 -21.69
CA THR A 115 15.91 2.92 -21.39
C THR A 115 15.93 4.22 -20.58
N LEU A 116 17.01 4.49 -19.84
CA LEU A 116 17.16 5.75 -19.09
C LEU A 116 17.56 6.94 -19.97
N THR A 117 18.23 6.71 -21.09
CA THR A 117 18.58 7.76 -22.05
C THR A 117 17.33 8.44 -22.57
N GLY A 118 17.20 9.76 -22.33
CA GLY A 118 16.02 10.54 -22.70
C GLY A 118 14.75 10.19 -21.92
N ALA A 119 14.87 9.44 -20.81
CA ALA A 119 13.75 9.16 -19.93
C ALA A 119 13.32 10.42 -19.17
N VAL A 120 12.05 10.43 -18.79
CA VAL A 120 11.42 11.51 -18.01
C VAL A 120 10.76 10.91 -16.77
N PRO A 121 10.47 11.71 -15.73
CA PRO A 121 9.83 11.22 -14.51
C PRO A 121 8.53 10.47 -14.81
N ALA A 122 8.31 9.35 -14.14
CA ALA A 122 7.11 8.54 -14.34
C ALA A 122 5.83 9.30 -13.96
N TYR A 123 4.76 9.14 -14.74
CA TYR A 123 3.46 9.78 -14.47
C TYR A 123 2.73 9.26 -13.21
N LEU A 124 3.31 8.29 -12.52
CA LEU A 124 2.74 7.66 -11.33
C LEU A 124 3.11 8.41 -10.04
N LEU A 125 4.08 9.32 -10.11
CA LEU A 125 4.51 10.07 -8.93
C LEU A 125 3.41 11.08 -8.59
N ASN A 126 2.90 11.03 -7.35
CA ASN A 126 1.95 12.03 -6.88
C ASN A 126 2.61 13.42 -6.77
N ASP A 127 1.78 14.45 -6.68
CA ASP A 127 2.23 15.84 -6.63
C ASP A 127 3.14 16.14 -5.44
N ALA A 128 2.85 15.56 -4.26
CA ALA A 128 3.65 15.78 -3.06
C ALA A 128 5.07 15.23 -3.23
N LEU A 129 5.21 13.99 -3.71
CA LEU A 129 6.49 13.37 -3.96
C LEU A 129 7.24 14.04 -5.13
N SER A 130 6.56 14.30 -6.24
CA SER A 130 7.19 14.88 -7.43
C SER A 130 7.70 16.31 -7.18
N SER A 131 7.06 17.08 -6.30
CA SER A 131 7.55 18.40 -5.90
C SER A 131 8.88 18.37 -5.12
N GLN A 132 9.24 17.21 -4.59
CA GLN A 132 10.44 16.97 -3.78
C GLN A 132 11.54 16.24 -4.55
N LEU A 133 11.30 15.94 -5.83
CA LEU A 133 12.24 15.27 -6.73
C LEU A 133 12.50 16.13 -7.96
N THR A 134 13.76 16.24 -8.36
CA THR A 134 14.17 16.95 -9.56
C THR A 134 14.79 15.97 -10.54
N ALA A 135 14.34 16.00 -11.80
CA ALA A 135 14.99 15.25 -12.87
C ALA A 135 16.36 15.84 -13.18
N ASP A 136 17.37 14.99 -13.26
CA ASP A 136 18.74 15.36 -13.58
C ASP A 136 19.43 14.20 -14.32
N THR A 137 20.69 14.34 -14.68
CA THR A 137 21.48 13.29 -15.33
C THR A 137 22.57 12.73 -14.41
N LEU A 138 22.89 11.45 -14.62
CA LEU A 138 24.01 10.80 -13.95
C LEU A 138 25.34 11.30 -14.53
N THR A 139 26.27 11.68 -13.66
CA THR A 139 27.64 11.99 -14.07
C THR A 139 28.51 10.71 -14.06
N ALA A 140 29.63 10.69 -14.79
CA ALA A 140 30.60 9.58 -14.67
C ALA A 140 31.04 9.32 -13.22
N THR A 141 31.08 10.36 -12.38
CA THR A 141 31.42 10.22 -10.96
C THR A 141 30.31 9.54 -10.16
N ASP A 142 29.04 9.85 -10.44
CA ASP A 142 27.90 9.19 -9.80
C ASP A 142 27.89 7.70 -10.14
N ILE A 143 28.10 7.35 -11.41
CA ILE A 143 28.22 5.97 -11.88
C ILE A 143 29.35 5.24 -11.14
N GLY A 144 30.56 5.81 -11.09
CA GLY A 144 31.68 5.19 -10.39
C GLY A 144 31.41 4.93 -8.90
N ARG A 145 30.64 5.81 -8.23
CA ARG A 145 30.26 5.67 -6.83
C ARG A 145 29.21 4.59 -6.60
N LEU A 146 28.21 4.51 -7.48
CA LEU A 146 27.15 3.50 -7.44
C LEU A 146 27.70 2.10 -7.78
N ASP A 147 28.54 2.01 -8.82
CA ASP A 147 29.22 0.78 -9.22
C ASP A 147 30.11 0.23 -8.10
N ALA A 148 30.81 1.10 -7.36
CA ALA A 148 31.65 0.70 -6.24
C ALA A 148 30.89 0.05 -5.06
N VAL A 149 29.56 0.08 -5.09
CA VAL A 149 28.67 -0.59 -4.15
C VAL A 149 27.64 -1.50 -4.83
N GLY A 150 27.85 -1.86 -6.09
CA GLY A 150 27.06 -2.84 -6.81
C GLY A 150 25.70 -2.36 -7.32
N ILE A 151 25.41 -1.06 -7.27
CA ILE A 151 24.19 -0.48 -7.84
C ILE A 151 24.51 -0.04 -9.27
N ASN A 152 24.07 -0.81 -10.26
CA ASN A 152 24.39 -0.52 -11.67
C ASN A 152 23.23 -0.78 -12.64
N GLN A 153 22.12 -1.31 -12.14
CA GLN A 153 20.93 -1.62 -12.92
C GLN A 153 19.66 -1.14 -12.22
N VAL A 154 18.71 -0.68 -13.03
CA VAL A 154 17.40 -0.24 -12.57
C VAL A 154 16.29 -0.72 -13.50
N ARG A 155 15.06 -0.73 -13.00
CA ARG A 155 13.84 -1.00 -13.75
C ARG A 155 13.30 0.32 -14.30
N VAL A 156 12.99 0.35 -15.59
CA VAL A 156 12.46 1.54 -16.28
C VAL A 156 11.12 1.19 -16.90
N LEU A 157 10.14 2.09 -16.77
CA LEU A 157 8.86 1.93 -17.45
C LEU A 157 9.04 2.12 -18.96
N SER A 158 8.38 1.27 -19.74
CA SER A 158 8.47 1.27 -21.18
C SER A 158 7.12 1.63 -21.81
N GLY A 159 7.11 2.69 -22.62
CA GLY A 159 5.97 3.06 -23.45
C GLY A 159 5.70 2.07 -24.60
N ALA A 160 6.65 1.19 -24.92
CA ALA A 160 6.50 0.16 -25.94
C ALA A 160 5.63 -1.03 -25.49
N VAL A 161 5.38 -1.18 -24.19
CA VAL A 161 4.49 -2.23 -23.67
C VAL A 161 3.05 -1.77 -23.80
N THR A 162 2.21 -2.62 -24.41
CA THR A 162 0.78 -2.35 -24.59
C THR A 162 -0.07 -3.39 -23.88
N TYR A 163 -1.16 -2.95 -23.28
CA TYR A 163 -2.18 -3.81 -22.69
C TYR A 163 -3.55 -3.50 -23.25
N ASP A 164 -4.44 -4.47 -23.14
CA ASP A 164 -5.85 -4.23 -23.39
C ASP A 164 -6.46 -3.37 -22.26
N HIS A 165 -7.25 -2.39 -22.65
CA HIS A 165 -7.98 -1.52 -21.73
C HIS A 165 -9.46 -1.81 -21.91
N ASP A 166 -10.02 -2.52 -20.92
CA ASP A 166 -11.37 -3.09 -20.90
C ASP A 166 -11.69 -4.12 -22.00
N ASP A 167 -12.79 -4.85 -21.85
CA ASP A 167 -13.30 -5.83 -22.84
C ASP A 167 -13.78 -5.16 -24.16
N ASP A 168 -13.43 -3.89 -24.42
CA ASP A 168 -13.81 -3.13 -25.61
C ASP A 168 -12.71 -3.21 -26.69
N PRO A 169 -12.94 -3.94 -27.79
CA PRO A 169 -11.96 -4.08 -28.87
C PRO A 169 -11.64 -2.76 -29.60
N ALA A 170 -12.39 -1.67 -29.36
CA ALA A 170 -12.09 -0.34 -29.91
C ALA A 170 -11.02 0.43 -29.10
N THR A 171 -10.72 0.02 -27.86
CA THR A 171 -9.69 0.60 -26.99
C THR A 171 -8.50 -0.33 -26.76
N ALA A 172 -8.41 -1.42 -27.53
CA ALA A 172 -7.34 -2.40 -27.42
C ALA A 172 -5.94 -1.82 -27.71
N ASN A 173 -4.96 -2.25 -26.92
CA ASN A 173 -3.53 -1.88 -27.00
C ASN A 173 -3.20 -0.44 -26.57
N VAL A 174 -3.63 -0.05 -25.37
CA VAL A 174 -3.13 1.17 -24.73
C VAL A 174 -1.68 0.96 -24.31
N ALA A 175 -0.83 1.92 -24.64
CA ALA A 175 0.56 1.91 -24.23
C ALA A 175 0.73 2.32 -22.77
N CYS A 176 1.50 1.52 -22.04
CA CYS A 176 1.75 1.64 -20.61
C CYS A 176 2.26 3.00 -20.13
N ALA A 177 3.14 3.66 -20.89
CA ALA A 177 3.85 4.84 -20.41
C ALA A 177 4.04 5.87 -21.53
N ASN A 178 3.04 6.07 -22.38
CA ASN A 178 3.09 7.13 -23.39
C ASN A 178 2.54 8.47 -22.88
N ASP A 179 1.59 8.42 -21.95
CA ASP A 179 1.04 9.59 -21.25
C ASP A 179 0.42 9.19 -19.88
N ALA A 180 0.10 10.19 -19.07
CA ALA A 180 -0.46 9.99 -17.73
C ALA A 180 -1.87 9.37 -17.74
N ALA A 181 -2.67 9.65 -18.77
CA ALA A 181 -4.03 9.11 -18.87
C ALA A 181 -4.01 7.62 -19.21
N GLY A 182 -3.14 7.20 -20.12
CA GLY A 182 -2.96 5.82 -20.54
C GLY A 182 -2.47 4.93 -19.42
N ILE A 183 -1.46 5.36 -18.65
CA ILE A 183 -0.99 4.55 -17.53
C ILE A 183 -2.05 4.41 -16.43
N GLY A 184 -2.77 5.49 -16.12
CA GLY A 184 -3.87 5.48 -15.16
C GLY A 184 -5.02 4.58 -15.62
N ALA A 185 -5.37 4.63 -16.90
CA ALA A 185 -6.39 3.77 -17.51
C ALA A 185 -6.01 2.28 -17.42
N ILE A 186 -4.75 1.93 -17.72
CA ILE A 186 -4.26 0.55 -17.62
C ILE A 186 -4.35 0.03 -16.19
N ILE A 187 -3.94 0.82 -15.20
CA ILE A 187 -3.98 0.42 -13.78
C ILE A 187 -5.44 0.31 -13.26
N ALA A 188 -6.34 1.17 -13.75
CA ALA A 188 -7.73 1.16 -13.34
C ALA A 188 -8.54 0.01 -13.97
N SER A 189 -8.13 -0.44 -15.17
CA SER A 189 -8.75 -1.52 -15.93
C SER A 189 -8.87 -2.81 -15.12
N LYS A 190 -9.96 -3.54 -15.34
CA LYS A 190 -10.12 -4.93 -14.85
C LYS A 190 -9.87 -5.97 -15.93
N GLY A 191 -9.59 -5.54 -17.16
CA GLY A 191 -9.26 -6.40 -18.29
C GLY A 191 -7.79 -6.84 -18.36
N ASN A 192 -6.93 -6.38 -17.45
CA ASN A 192 -5.53 -6.77 -17.37
C ASN A 192 -5.07 -6.94 -15.91
N ASP A 193 -3.87 -7.52 -15.73
CA ASP A 193 -3.27 -7.80 -14.43
C ASP A 193 -2.25 -6.74 -13.98
N VAL A 194 -2.19 -5.60 -14.68
CA VAL A 194 -1.27 -4.51 -14.34
C VAL A 194 -1.82 -3.75 -13.14
N THR A 195 -0.94 -3.55 -12.17
CA THR A 195 -1.21 -2.79 -10.95
C THR A 195 -0.01 -1.88 -10.69
N VAL A 196 -0.16 -0.87 -9.84
CA VAL A 196 1.00 -0.11 -9.37
C VAL A 196 2.06 -1.03 -8.74
N GLN A 197 1.63 -2.13 -8.12
CA GLN A 197 2.49 -3.07 -7.41
C GLN A 197 3.28 -4.01 -8.32
N ASN A 198 3.08 -4.00 -9.64
CA ASN A 198 3.94 -4.72 -10.59
C ASN A 198 4.36 -3.83 -11.76
N ILE A 199 4.09 -2.53 -11.73
CA ILE A 199 4.21 -1.64 -12.89
C ILE A 199 5.63 -1.57 -13.49
N PHE A 200 6.68 -1.61 -12.68
CA PHE A 200 8.09 -1.63 -13.15
C PHE A 200 8.60 -3.02 -13.57
N ARG A 201 7.80 -4.07 -13.37
CA ARG A 201 8.15 -5.43 -13.80
C ARG A 201 7.93 -5.59 -15.29
N SER A 202 8.57 -6.58 -15.90
CA SER A 202 8.34 -6.88 -17.31
C SER A 202 6.90 -7.31 -17.58
N SER A 203 6.48 -7.28 -18.85
CA SER A 203 5.15 -7.74 -19.25
C SER A 203 4.89 -9.21 -18.95
N ALA A 204 5.93 -10.04 -18.93
CA ALA A 204 5.86 -11.44 -18.50
C ALA A 204 5.52 -11.61 -17.01
N ALA A 205 5.68 -10.55 -16.21
CA ALA A 205 5.31 -10.47 -14.81
C ALA A 205 4.17 -9.47 -14.57
N ASN A 206 3.31 -9.28 -15.59
CA ASN A 206 2.14 -8.41 -15.56
C ASN A 206 2.45 -6.92 -15.31
N GLY A 207 3.63 -6.46 -15.72
CA GLY A 207 4.05 -5.06 -15.56
C GLY A 207 4.30 -4.32 -16.88
N CYS A 208 4.59 -3.04 -16.75
CA CYS A 208 4.86 -2.11 -17.85
C CYS A 208 6.36 -1.78 -18.02
N GLY A 209 7.23 -2.43 -17.27
CA GLY A 209 8.66 -2.24 -17.32
C GLY A 209 9.31 -2.87 -18.55
N ALA A 210 10.50 -2.37 -18.88
CA ALA A 210 11.35 -2.96 -19.90
C ALA A 210 11.60 -4.46 -19.65
N ALA A 211 11.77 -5.24 -20.73
CA ALA A 211 11.99 -6.69 -20.63
C ALA A 211 13.22 -7.05 -19.78
N ALA A 212 14.27 -6.25 -19.88
CA ALA A 212 15.49 -6.35 -19.07
C ALA A 212 15.68 -5.08 -18.23
N SER A 213 16.44 -5.18 -17.14
CA SER A 213 16.85 -3.99 -16.39
C SER A 213 17.81 -3.15 -17.23
N ALA A 214 17.70 -1.82 -17.13
CA ALA A 214 18.61 -0.90 -17.78
C ALA A 214 19.89 -0.79 -16.96
N THR A 215 21.04 -0.99 -17.59
CA THR A 215 22.34 -0.63 -17.01
C THR A 215 22.50 0.88 -17.04
N MET A 216 22.82 1.47 -15.90
CA MET A 216 23.03 2.92 -15.79
C MET A 216 24.37 3.31 -16.41
N VAL A 217 24.36 4.39 -17.19
CA VAL A 217 25.56 4.99 -17.78
C VAL A 217 25.58 6.51 -17.55
N GLU A 218 26.69 7.16 -17.87
CA GLU A 218 26.75 8.63 -17.87
C GLU A 218 25.68 9.23 -18.79
N ASP A 219 25.15 10.39 -18.41
CA ASP A 219 24.07 11.14 -19.06
C ASP A 219 22.68 10.49 -19.01
N ASP A 220 22.54 9.31 -18.39
CA ASP A 220 21.23 8.71 -18.14
C ASP A 220 20.41 9.57 -17.15
N ALA A 221 19.11 9.64 -17.40
CA ALA A 221 18.21 10.43 -16.57
C ALA A 221 17.91 9.74 -15.23
N VAL A 222 17.85 10.51 -14.15
CA VAL A 222 17.61 10.05 -12.78
C VAL A 222 16.81 11.09 -12.00
N LEU A 223 16.23 10.69 -10.87
CA LEU A 223 15.62 11.62 -9.91
C LEU A 223 16.58 11.91 -8.76
N VAL A 224 16.70 13.20 -8.42
CA VAL A 224 17.51 13.70 -7.32
C VAL A 224 16.59 14.31 -6.27
N TRP A 225 16.84 14.00 -5.00
CA TRP A 225 16.14 14.61 -3.89
C TRP A 225 16.34 16.13 -3.86
N ASN A 226 15.24 16.85 -3.76
CA ASN A 226 15.19 18.30 -3.59
C ASN A 226 14.22 18.72 -2.46
N GLY A 227 13.71 17.75 -1.69
CA GLY A 227 12.78 18.01 -0.58
C GLY A 227 13.39 18.65 0.67
N GLY A 228 14.71 18.93 0.68
CA GLY A 228 15.47 19.46 1.81
C GLY A 228 16.38 18.39 2.42
N ASN A 229 17.70 18.60 2.36
CA ASN A 229 18.69 17.61 2.83
C ASN A 229 18.67 17.42 4.35
N GLU A 230 18.34 18.50 5.07
CA GLU A 230 18.18 18.52 6.52
C GLU A 230 17.09 17.56 7.01
N ARG A 231 16.01 17.36 6.24
CA ARG A 231 14.92 16.44 6.59
C ARG A 231 15.39 14.99 6.63
N VAL A 232 16.43 14.66 5.87
CA VAL A 232 16.99 13.31 5.74
C VAL A 232 18.38 13.20 6.37
N ASN A 233 18.73 14.15 7.24
CA ASN A 233 20.03 14.23 7.92
C ASN A 233 21.24 14.16 6.97
N ALA A 234 21.09 14.71 5.76
CA ALA A 234 22.16 14.80 4.78
C ALA A 234 22.87 16.17 4.89
N PRO A 235 24.18 16.25 4.60
CA PRO A 235 24.88 17.52 4.54
C PRO A 235 24.27 18.50 3.51
N ALA A 236 24.43 19.79 3.77
CA ALA A 236 24.07 20.82 2.80
C ALA A 236 24.85 20.61 1.49
N GLY A 237 24.15 20.65 0.35
CA GLY A 237 24.75 20.39 -0.97
C GLY A 237 24.99 18.92 -1.30
N ALA A 238 24.59 17.98 -0.42
CA ALA A 238 24.61 16.56 -0.77
C ALA A 238 23.69 16.26 -1.96
N ARG A 239 24.19 15.51 -2.93
CA ARG A 239 23.44 14.96 -4.06
C ARG A 239 22.91 13.58 -3.63
N LEU A 240 21.59 13.45 -3.52
CA LEU A 240 20.93 12.20 -3.15
C LEU A 240 20.11 11.69 -4.32
N LEU A 241 20.47 10.52 -4.84
CA LEU A 241 19.72 9.86 -5.91
C LEU A 241 18.56 9.06 -5.32
N ALA A 242 17.38 9.23 -5.89
CA ALA A 242 16.16 8.57 -5.44
C ALA A 242 15.85 7.36 -6.33
N PHE A 243 15.63 6.21 -5.69
CA PHE A 243 15.12 5.02 -6.38
C PHE A 243 13.94 4.43 -5.62
N GLY A 244 12.99 3.85 -6.34
CA GLY A 244 11.89 3.12 -5.75
C GLY A 244 12.27 1.70 -5.33
N VAL A 245 11.69 1.24 -4.22
CA VAL A 245 11.90 -0.12 -3.71
C VAL A 245 10.91 -1.09 -4.37
N GLY A 246 11.30 -1.69 -5.49
CA GLY A 246 10.46 -2.62 -6.26
C GLY A 246 10.77 -4.11 -6.07
N PRO A 247 9.84 -5.02 -6.44
CA PRO A 247 9.94 -6.47 -6.24
C PRO A 247 10.98 -7.17 -7.12
N ASP A 248 11.39 -6.54 -8.23
CA ASP A 248 12.48 -7.08 -9.07
C ASP A 248 13.86 -6.72 -8.51
N SER A 249 13.92 -5.89 -7.45
CA SER A 249 15.16 -5.62 -6.72
C SER A 249 15.77 -6.92 -6.20
N THR A 250 17.09 -7.01 -6.24
CA THR A 250 17.80 -8.17 -5.66
C THR A 250 17.58 -8.30 -4.15
N LEU A 251 17.05 -7.26 -3.49
CA LEU A 251 16.63 -7.29 -2.08
C LEU A 251 15.51 -8.30 -1.82
N PHE A 252 14.65 -8.57 -2.81
CA PHE A 252 13.50 -9.48 -2.67
C PHE A 252 13.68 -10.82 -3.39
N GLN A 253 14.91 -11.12 -3.81
CA GLN A 253 15.26 -12.38 -4.44
C GLN A 253 15.74 -13.36 -3.37
N SER A 254 14.93 -14.36 -3.06
CA SER A 254 15.19 -15.35 -2.00
C SER A 254 16.47 -16.16 -2.17
N THR A 255 17.10 -16.12 -3.35
CA THR A 255 18.40 -16.73 -3.62
C THR A 255 19.57 -15.96 -2.99
N ASN A 256 19.37 -14.69 -2.61
CA ASN A 256 20.42 -13.84 -2.04
C ASN A 256 20.41 -13.88 -0.51
N TYR A 257 21.59 -13.77 0.09
CA TYR A 257 21.71 -13.69 1.55
C TYR A 257 21.17 -12.36 2.07
N GLY A 258 20.40 -12.39 3.16
CA GLY A 258 19.79 -11.18 3.72
C GLY A 258 18.65 -10.61 2.88
N ALA A 259 18.15 -11.34 1.89
CA ALA A 259 16.96 -10.93 1.13
C ALA A 259 15.72 -10.90 2.02
N LEU A 260 14.87 -9.90 1.78
CA LEU A 260 13.53 -9.80 2.33
C LEU A 260 12.57 -10.66 1.48
N THR A 261 11.45 -11.08 2.07
CA THR A 261 10.52 -11.99 1.41
C THR A 261 9.51 -11.28 0.52
N ASN A 262 9.11 -10.05 0.88
CA ASN A 262 8.08 -9.31 0.18
C ASN A 262 8.40 -7.81 0.17
N THR A 263 8.01 -7.15 -0.92
CA THR A 263 8.10 -5.70 -1.05
C THR A 263 7.00 -5.02 -0.25
N PRO A 264 7.33 -4.09 0.67
CA PRO A 264 6.33 -3.36 1.42
C PRO A 264 5.58 -2.36 0.54
N ILE A 265 4.36 -2.02 0.95
CA ILE A 265 3.45 -1.15 0.22
C ILE A 265 3.04 0.00 1.12
N TYR A 266 3.13 1.22 0.59
CA TYR A 266 2.60 2.44 1.17
C TYR A 266 1.16 2.64 0.68
N ARG A 267 0.19 2.85 1.59
CA ARG A 267 -1.24 2.87 1.23
C ARG A 267 -1.86 4.27 1.21
N HIS A 268 -1.10 5.31 1.52
CA HIS A 268 -1.62 6.68 1.66
C HIS A 268 -1.55 7.51 0.36
N VAL A 269 -1.40 6.85 -0.79
CA VAL A 269 -1.46 7.45 -2.13
C VAL A 269 -2.67 6.91 -2.90
N ALA A 270 -3.07 7.56 -3.99
CA ALA A 270 -4.16 7.07 -4.82
C ALA A 270 -3.83 5.71 -5.45
N ALA A 271 -4.87 4.95 -5.83
CA ALA A 271 -4.70 3.60 -6.37
C ALA A 271 -3.92 3.53 -7.69
N THR A 272 -3.77 4.66 -8.39
CA THR A 272 -3.03 4.81 -9.65
C THR A 272 -1.65 5.44 -9.47
N GLU A 273 -1.27 5.79 -8.24
CA GLU A 273 -0.01 6.47 -7.92
C GLU A 273 1.00 5.50 -7.32
N TYR A 274 2.29 5.79 -7.50
CA TYR A 274 3.40 4.98 -7.00
C TYR A 274 3.31 4.79 -5.48
N ASN A 275 3.11 3.55 -5.07
CA ASN A 275 2.67 3.20 -3.73
C ASN A 275 3.71 2.40 -2.93
N ARG A 276 4.98 2.71 -3.15
CA ARG A 276 6.10 2.06 -2.44
C ARG A 276 7.05 3.11 -1.89
N PHE A 277 7.90 2.65 -0.98
CA PHE A 277 8.97 3.46 -0.40
C PHE A 277 10.06 3.74 -1.42
N LEU A 278 10.78 4.84 -1.21
CA LEU A 278 11.96 5.22 -1.96
C LEU A 278 13.18 5.16 -1.05
N VAL A 279 14.31 4.80 -1.63
CA VAL A 279 15.63 4.85 -1.02
C VAL A 279 16.39 6.03 -1.61
N LEU A 280 17.05 6.78 -0.72
CA LEU A 280 17.92 7.87 -1.11
C LEU A 280 19.38 7.42 -0.92
N PHE A 281 20.17 7.44 -1.99
CA PHE A 281 21.59 7.18 -1.94
C PHE A 281 22.37 8.48 -2.05
N ASN A 282 23.19 8.78 -1.05
CA ASN A 282 24.12 9.89 -1.10
C ASN A 282 25.30 9.50 -2.00
N VAL A 283 25.47 10.28 -3.07
CA VAL A 283 26.57 10.12 -4.03
C VAL A 283 27.53 11.30 -3.99
N THR A 284 27.56 12.09 -2.92
CA THR A 284 28.41 13.28 -2.81
C THR A 284 29.86 12.91 -2.46
N SER A 285 30.83 13.62 -3.03
CA SER A 285 32.18 13.67 -2.44
C SER A 285 32.16 14.67 -1.30
N ASP A 286 32.20 14.18 -0.08
CA ASP A 286 32.65 15.00 1.03
C ASP A 286 34.21 14.99 1.03
N PRO A 287 34.89 16.15 0.92
CA PRO A 287 36.35 16.20 1.03
C PRO A 287 36.87 15.97 2.47
N THR A 288 35.99 16.02 3.48
CA THR A 288 36.30 15.86 4.91
C THR A 288 35.89 14.51 5.49
N SER A 289 34.90 13.86 4.87
CA SER A 289 34.47 12.50 5.17
C SER A 289 34.02 11.84 3.87
N PRO A 290 34.96 11.62 2.91
CA PRO A 290 34.59 11.05 1.63
C PRO A 290 33.79 9.79 1.91
N THR A 291 32.77 9.54 1.10
CA THR A 291 32.10 8.24 1.04
C THR A 291 33.07 7.10 0.66
N ASN A 292 34.39 7.32 0.78
CA ASN A 292 35.50 6.57 0.21
C ASN A 292 35.33 6.35 -1.30
N GLY A 293 34.65 7.29 -1.98
CA GLY A 293 34.33 7.17 -3.39
C GLY A 293 33.19 6.20 -3.69
N LYS A 294 32.32 5.91 -2.71
CA LYS A 294 31.19 4.98 -2.83
C LYS A 294 29.85 5.70 -2.65
N ALA A 295 28.74 5.10 -3.07
CA ALA A 295 27.43 5.57 -2.66
C ALA A 295 27.08 5.03 -1.25
N THR A 296 26.30 5.77 -0.47
CA THR A 296 25.83 5.33 0.86
C THR A 296 24.33 5.51 0.99
N LEU A 297 23.63 4.54 1.58
CA LEU A 297 22.23 4.71 1.93
C LEU A 297 22.09 5.88 2.92
N GLN A 298 21.31 6.89 2.54
CA GLN A 298 21.08 8.09 3.33
C GLN A 298 19.81 7.98 4.16
N ALA A 299 18.70 7.69 3.48
CA ALA A 299 17.38 7.66 4.09
C ALA A 299 16.41 6.81 3.27
N ILE A 300 15.26 6.52 3.90
CA ILE A 300 14.09 5.96 3.26
C ILE A 300 12.96 6.97 3.46
N ILE A 301 12.24 7.24 2.38
CA ILE A 301 11.04 8.08 2.38
C ILE A 301 9.87 7.26 1.84
N ASP A 302 8.64 7.62 2.19
CA ASP A 302 7.46 6.96 1.67
C ASP A 302 7.09 7.40 0.25
N GLY A 303 5.99 6.84 -0.26
CA GLY A 303 5.45 7.17 -1.57
C GLY A 303 4.90 8.59 -1.69
N ALA A 304 4.66 9.32 -0.59
CA ALA A 304 4.24 10.73 -0.60
C ALA A 304 5.42 11.71 -0.44
N GLY A 305 6.61 11.20 -0.10
CA GLY A 305 7.83 11.99 0.12
C GLY A 305 8.01 12.45 1.56
N ASP A 306 7.26 11.89 2.50
CA ASP A 306 7.48 12.15 3.91
C ASP A 306 8.63 11.28 4.44
N THR A 307 9.31 11.85 5.44
CA THR A 307 10.39 11.19 6.16
C THR A 307 9.83 10.42 7.35
N LYS A 308 10.63 9.52 7.91
CA LYS A 308 10.24 8.76 9.10
C LYS A 308 9.77 9.65 10.26
N ASP A 309 10.50 10.73 10.54
CA ASP A 309 10.19 11.63 11.67
C ASP A 309 8.87 12.38 11.43
N GLU A 310 8.57 12.66 10.18
CA GLU A 310 7.34 13.31 9.74
C GLU A 310 6.13 12.37 9.84
N GLU A 311 6.27 11.14 9.36
CA GLU A 311 5.26 10.07 9.52
C GLU A 311 5.01 9.75 11.01
N LEU A 312 6.05 9.78 11.84
CA LEU A 312 5.90 9.66 13.30
C LEU A 312 5.16 10.87 13.89
N GLY A 313 5.41 12.07 13.37
CA GLY A 313 4.69 13.28 13.75
C GLY A 313 3.19 13.21 13.46
N GLU A 314 2.79 12.54 12.38
CA GLU A 314 1.38 12.27 12.07
C GLU A 314 0.77 11.25 13.03
N PHE A 315 1.51 10.19 13.35
CA PHE A 315 1.10 9.20 14.35
C PHE A 315 0.83 9.84 15.73
N ASP A 316 1.74 10.70 16.18
CA ASP A 316 1.65 11.42 17.45
C ASP A 316 0.66 12.60 17.39
N ASN A 317 0.07 12.88 16.22
CA ASN A 317 -0.86 13.99 15.97
C ASN A 317 -0.23 15.36 16.31
N VAL A 318 1.07 15.48 16.09
CA VAL A 318 1.84 16.74 16.21
C VAL A 318 2.08 17.40 14.85
N ARG A 319 1.80 16.69 13.75
CA ARG A 319 1.77 17.19 12.37
C ARG A 319 0.42 16.82 11.72
N PRO A 320 -0.18 17.72 10.90
CA PRO A 320 -1.32 17.37 10.07
C PRO A 320 -0.92 16.40 8.94
N THR A 321 -1.81 15.43 8.68
CA THR A 321 -1.82 14.54 7.51
C THR A 321 -2.27 15.28 6.27
#